data_AF-Q9EVM7-F1
#
_entry.id   AF-Q9EVM7-F1
#
_cell.length_a   1.000
_cell.length_b   1.000
_cell.length_c   1.000
_cell.angle_alpha   90.00
_cell.angle_beta   90.00
_cell.angle_gamma   90.00
#
_symmetry.space_group_name_H-M   'P 1'
#
loop_
_entity.id
_entity.type
_entity.pdbx_description
1 polymer ?
#
loop_
_entity_poly.entity_id
_entity_poly.type
_entity_poly.pdbx_seq_one_letter_code
_entity_poly.pdbx_strand_id
1 'polypeptide(L)'
;DKWRVFRDISDARSRLGLQDRALAVLNALLTFFPVAELSNERNLVVFPSNAQLSARTNGIAGTTLRKCLGSLVEAGVIIRKDSPNGKRYARKGKEGNIEDAYGFSLAPLLARAGEFASLAQDVAAEQRRFRITKDRLTIVRRDVRKLITVGMEENLAGDWIAAETCFVEIVGRFVRHPTLQDLISSLDEMSLLHEE
;
A
#
# COMPACT_ATOMS: atom_id res chain seq x y z
N ASP A 1 -5.35 16.37 9.29
CA ASP A 1 -4.90 16.57 7.90
C ASP A 1 -5.37 15.44 6.99
N LYS A 2 -6.18 15.75 5.99
CA LYS A 2 -6.72 14.81 4.98
C LYS A 2 -5.63 14.16 4.13
N TRP A 3 -4.50 14.86 3.90
CA TRP A 3 -3.43 14.34 3.07
C TRP A 3 -2.60 13.28 3.79
N ARG A 4 -2.53 13.35 5.12
CA ARG A 4 -1.98 12.26 5.94
C ARG A 4 -2.82 11.00 5.78
N VAL A 5 -4.13 11.09 5.99
CA VAL A 5 -5.05 9.93 5.84
C VAL A 5 -5.01 9.36 4.43
N PHE A 6 -4.90 10.22 3.41
CA PHE A 6 -4.73 9.77 2.02
C PHE A 6 -3.46 8.94 1.82
N ARG A 7 -2.32 9.35 2.40
CA ARG A 7 -1.07 8.59 2.35
C ARG A 7 -1.22 7.25 3.04
N ASP A 8 -1.81 7.23 4.23
CA ASP A 8 -2.06 5.98 4.98
C ASP A 8 -2.90 5.00 4.15
N ILE A 9 -3.98 5.47 3.51
CA ILE A 9 -4.79 4.64 2.60
C ILE A 9 -3.99 4.18 1.37
N SER A 10 -3.12 5.03 0.83
CA SER A 10 -2.31 4.71 -0.34
C SER A 10 -1.24 3.65 -0.05
N ASP A 11 -0.67 3.69 1.15
CA ASP A 11 0.29 2.72 1.66
C ASP A 11 -0.40 1.39 1.99
N ALA A 12 -1.63 1.46 2.54
CA ALA A 12 -2.46 0.30 2.87
C ALA A 12 -3.30 -0.23 1.69
N ARG A 13 -3.12 0.26 0.46
CA ARG A 13 -4.03 0.00 -0.66
C ARG A 13 -4.28 -1.48 -0.96
N SER A 14 -3.25 -2.31 -0.82
CA SER A 14 -3.36 -3.76 -1.04
C SER A 14 -4.25 -4.43 0.00
N ARG A 15 -4.17 -4.01 1.27
CA ARG A 15 -5.01 -4.51 2.36
C ARG A 15 -6.45 -4.04 2.24
N LEU A 16 -6.67 -2.88 1.63
CA LEU A 16 -7.99 -2.30 1.39
C LEU A 16 -8.63 -2.75 0.06
N GLY A 17 -7.95 -3.60 -0.73
CA GLY A 17 -8.44 -4.03 -2.05
C GLY A 17 -8.53 -2.91 -3.09
N LEU A 18 -7.78 -1.82 -2.91
CA LEU A 18 -7.83 -0.64 -3.75
C LEU A 18 -6.75 -0.64 -4.83
N GLN A 19 -7.14 -0.25 -6.03
CA GLN A 19 -6.24 -0.03 -7.16
C GLN A 19 -5.76 1.42 -7.22
N ASP A 20 -4.62 1.67 -7.88
CA ASP A 20 -4.04 3.01 -8.03
C ASP A 20 -5.03 4.01 -8.67
N ARG A 21 -5.87 3.55 -9.60
CA ARG A 21 -6.93 4.39 -10.18
C ARG A 21 -7.99 4.82 -9.16
N ALA A 22 -8.31 3.99 -8.18
CA ALA A 22 -9.22 4.35 -7.10
C ALA A 22 -8.58 5.42 -6.19
N LEU A 23 -7.28 5.31 -5.91
CA LEU A 23 -6.54 6.33 -5.17
C LEU A 23 -6.48 7.66 -5.92
N ALA A 24 -6.31 7.65 -7.25
CA ALA A 24 -6.37 8.86 -8.06
C ALA A 24 -7.74 9.56 -7.94
N VAL A 25 -8.83 8.80 -7.93
CA VAL A 25 -10.19 9.32 -7.71
C VAL A 25 -10.36 9.87 -6.28
N LEU A 26 -9.84 9.17 -5.27
CA LEU A 26 -9.85 9.67 -3.89
C LEU A 26 -9.08 10.99 -3.75
N ASN A 27 -7.88 11.06 -4.33
CA ASN A 27 -7.09 12.29 -4.40
C ASN A 27 -7.90 13.43 -5.03
N ALA A 28 -8.53 13.18 -6.18
CA ALA A 28 -9.39 14.15 -6.83
C ALA A 28 -10.56 14.59 -5.92
N LEU A 29 -11.25 13.67 -5.24
CA LEU A 29 -12.30 14.01 -4.27
C LEU A 29 -11.80 14.94 -3.15
N LEU A 30 -10.62 14.66 -2.59
CA LEU A 30 -10.01 15.46 -1.53
C LEU A 30 -9.66 16.89 -1.97
N THR A 31 -9.33 17.08 -3.25
CA THR A 31 -9.09 18.43 -3.81
C THR A 31 -10.36 19.28 -3.96
N PHE A 32 -11.56 18.70 -3.86
CA PHE A 32 -12.82 19.46 -3.81
C PHE A 32 -13.20 19.88 -2.39
N PHE A 33 -12.53 19.36 -1.37
CA PHE A 33 -12.68 19.83 0.01
C PHE A 33 -11.65 20.94 0.26
N PRO A 34 -12.05 22.20 0.53
CA PRO A 34 -11.13 23.34 0.51
C PRO A 34 -10.14 23.35 1.68
N VAL A 35 -10.51 22.76 2.82
CA VAL A 35 -9.69 22.78 4.04
C VAL A 35 -8.84 21.50 4.11
N ALA A 36 -7.66 21.58 4.72
CA ALA A 36 -6.78 20.42 4.94
C ALA A 36 -7.25 19.57 6.12
N GLU A 37 -7.80 20.19 7.15
CA GLU A 37 -8.31 19.51 8.35
C GLU A 37 -9.73 18.98 8.14
N LEU A 38 -9.91 17.70 8.44
CA LEU A 38 -11.20 17.06 8.54
C LEU A 38 -11.68 17.22 9.98
N SER A 39 -12.85 17.83 10.18
CA SER A 39 -13.48 17.98 11.49
C SER A 39 -14.97 17.69 11.41
N ASN A 40 -15.57 17.24 12.52
CA ASN A 40 -17.01 16.98 12.63
C ASN A 40 -17.85 18.26 12.56
N GLU A 41 -17.23 19.42 12.80
CA GLU A 41 -17.87 20.74 12.73
C GLU A 41 -18.18 21.19 11.30
N ARG A 42 -17.63 20.50 10.29
CA ARG A 42 -17.81 20.84 8.88
C ARG A 42 -18.61 19.76 8.17
N ASN A 43 -19.36 20.17 7.15
CA ASN A 43 -20.00 19.23 6.23
C ASN A 43 -18.91 18.55 5.38
N LEU A 44 -18.55 17.32 5.72
CA LEU A 44 -17.54 16.50 5.02
C LEU A 44 -18.06 15.91 3.69
N VAL A 45 -19.02 16.55 3.03
CA VAL A 45 -19.60 16.08 1.77
C VAL A 45 -19.09 16.90 0.60
N VAL A 46 -18.53 16.23 -0.41
CA VAL A 46 -18.13 16.84 -1.68
C VAL A 46 -19.05 16.35 -2.81
N PHE A 47 -19.36 17.20 -3.76
CA PHE A 47 -20.32 16.91 -4.84
C PHE A 47 -19.79 17.23 -6.25
N PRO A 48 -18.58 16.82 -6.63
CA PRO A 48 -18.08 17.07 -7.97
C PRO A 48 -18.85 16.26 -9.03
N SER A 49 -19.02 16.88 -10.20
CA SER A 49 -19.56 16.20 -11.38
C SER A 49 -18.56 15.15 -11.89
N ASN A 50 -19.05 14.16 -12.64
CA ASN A 50 -18.16 13.16 -13.24
C ASN A 50 -17.16 13.78 -14.22
N ALA A 51 -17.53 14.88 -14.90
CA ALA A 51 -16.63 15.62 -15.76
C ALA A 51 -15.50 16.30 -14.96
N GLN A 52 -15.84 16.90 -13.81
CA GLN A 52 -14.85 17.51 -12.91
C GLN A 52 -13.89 16.48 -12.31
N LEU A 53 -14.41 15.31 -11.90
CA LEU A 53 -13.56 14.22 -11.44
C LEU A 53 -12.65 13.71 -12.56
N SER A 54 -13.21 13.44 -13.74
CA SER A 54 -12.44 12.97 -14.90
C SER A 54 -11.29 13.92 -15.25
N ALA A 55 -11.56 15.24 -15.27
CA ALA A 55 -10.55 16.26 -15.53
C ALA A 55 -9.38 16.24 -14.52
N ARG A 56 -9.67 15.97 -13.23
CA ARG A 56 -8.63 15.89 -12.17
C ARG A 56 -7.95 14.52 -12.07
N THR A 57 -8.44 13.53 -12.80
CA THR A 57 -7.88 12.18 -12.84
C THR A 57 -7.34 11.83 -14.23
N ASN A 58 -6.70 12.77 -14.93
CA ASN A 58 -6.10 12.55 -16.25
C ASN A 58 -7.06 11.93 -17.30
N GLY A 59 -8.34 12.32 -17.28
CA GLY A 59 -9.31 11.90 -18.29
C GLY A 59 -9.87 10.49 -18.12
N ILE A 60 -9.90 9.93 -16.90
CA ILE A 60 -10.58 8.64 -16.64
C ILE A 60 -12.00 8.66 -17.21
N ALA A 61 -12.31 7.66 -18.04
CA ALA A 61 -13.62 7.47 -18.63
C ALA A 61 -14.70 7.23 -17.56
N GLY A 62 -15.93 7.67 -17.81
CA GLY A 62 -17.01 7.63 -16.83
C GLY A 62 -17.37 6.23 -16.29
N THR A 63 -17.17 5.17 -17.07
CA THR A 63 -17.36 3.78 -16.63
C THR A 63 -16.32 3.37 -15.59
N THR A 64 -15.04 3.63 -15.87
CA THR A 64 -13.92 3.39 -14.96
C THR A 64 -14.04 4.25 -13.71
N LEU A 65 -14.45 5.50 -13.84
CA LEU A 65 -14.70 6.40 -12.70
C LEU A 65 -15.75 5.81 -11.76
N ARG A 66 -16.88 5.33 -12.30
CA ARG A 66 -17.94 4.68 -11.50
C ARG A 66 -17.44 3.42 -10.80
N LYS A 67 -16.65 2.58 -11.47
CA LYS A 67 -16.02 1.40 -10.84
C LYS A 67 -15.11 1.80 -9.68
N CYS A 68 -14.24 2.78 -9.89
CA CYS A 68 -13.32 3.28 -8.85
C CYS A 68 -14.08 3.84 -7.64
N LEU A 69 -15.15 4.62 -7.88
CA LEU A 69 -16.02 5.12 -6.82
C LEU A 69 -16.71 3.98 -6.07
N GLY A 70 -17.14 2.94 -6.78
CA GLY A 70 -17.67 1.70 -6.19
C GLY A 70 -16.67 1.05 -5.24
N SER A 71 -15.43 0.82 -5.70
CA SER A 71 -14.39 0.23 -4.86
C SER A 71 -14.04 1.07 -3.62
N LEU A 72 -14.06 2.40 -3.73
CA LEU A 72 -13.87 3.28 -2.57
C LEU A 72 -15.02 3.19 -1.55
N VAL A 73 -16.26 2.98 -2.03
CA VAL A 73 -17.44 2.77 -1.18
C VAL A 73 -17.39 1.38 -0.54
N GLU A 74 -17.06 0.34 -1.31
CA GLU A 74 -16.92 -1.04 -0.83
C GLU A 74 -15.82 -1.16 0.24
N ALA A 75 -14.69 -0.47 0.06
CA ALA A 75 -13.64 -0.38 1.07
C ALA A 75 -14.01 0.51 2.28
N GLY A 76 -15.18 1.17 2.24
CA GLY A 76 -15.66 2.07 3.29
C GLY A 76 -14.80 3.32 3.47
N VAL A 77 -14.05 3.72 2.43
CA VAL A 77 -13.20 4.92 2.44
C VAL A 77 -14.03 6.18 2.22
N ILE A 78 -15.11 6.06 1.44
CA ILE A 78 -16.10 7.12 1.23
C ILE A 78 -17.51 6.53 1.37
N ILE A 79 -18.50 7.39 1.67
CA ILE A 79 -19.91 7.00 1.63
C ILE A 79 -20.59 7.76 0.49
N ARG A 80 -21.34 7.05 -0.33
CA ARG A 80 -22.17 7.67 -1.36
C ARG A 80 -23.47 8.18 -0.74
N LYS A 81 -23.73 9.49 -0.85
CA LYS A 81 -25.01 10.10 -0.48
C LYS A 81 -25.81 10.37 -1.74
N ASP A 82 -26.69 9.42 -2.10
CA ASP A 82 -27.54 9.55 -3.28
C ASP A 82 -28.75 10.47 -3.00
N SER A 83 -29.11 11.26 -4.01
CA SER A 83 -30.35 12.06 -4.00
C SER A 83 -31.54 11.18 -4.40
N PRO A 84 -32.75 11.46 -3.90
CA PRO A 84 -33.99 10.80 -4.35
C PRO A 84 -34.20 10.83 -5.88
N ASN A 85 -33.63 11.84 -6.58
CA ASN A 85 -33.74 12.00 -8.03
C ASN A 85 -32.46 11.57 -8.81
N GLY A 86 -31.49 10.92 -8.17
CA GLY A 86 -30.28 10.42 -8.83
C GLY A 86 -29.30 11.48 -9.36
N LYS A 87 -29.54 12.77 -9.13
CA LYS A 87 -28.64 13.89 -9.49
C LYS A 87 -27.84 14.36 -8.28
N ARG A 88 -26.56 14.72 -8.49
CA ARG A 88 -25.69 15.33 -7.45
C ARG A 88 -25.92 16.84 -7.44
N TYR A 89 -26.56 17.36 -6.40
CA TYR A 89 -26.74 18.80 -6.17
C TYR A 89 -26.67 19.11 -4.67
N ALA A 90 -26.25 20.32 -4.34
CA ALA A 90 -26.38 20.89 -3.01
C ALA A 90 -27.63 21.78 -2.99
N ARG A 91 -28.58 21.54 -2.07
CA ARG A 91 -29.66 22.49 -1.81
C ARG A 91 -29.13 23.52 -0.82
N LYS A 92 -29.06 24.79 -1.24
CA LYS A 92 -28.84 25.90 -0.31
C LYS A 92 -30.19 26.26 0.32
N GLY A 93 -30.22 26.30 1.64
CA GLY A 93 -31.34 26.81 2.42
C GLY A 93 -31.53 28.31 2.25
N LYS A 94 -32.62 28.83 2.81
CA LYS A 94 -33.01 30.25 2.71
C LYS A 94 -31.96 31.24 3.21
N GLU A 95 -31.02 30.78 4.04
CA GLU A 95 -29.91 31.58 4.59
C GLU A 95 -28.57 31.35 3.89
N GLY A 96 -28.54 30.64 2.75
CA GLY A 96 -27.29 30.37 2.00
C GLY A 96 -26.45 29.22 2.55
N ASN A 97 -26.83 28.64 3.69
CA ASN A 97 -26.25 27.42 4.24
C ASN A 97 -26.68 26.18 3.42
N ILE A 98 -25.77 25.24 3.18
CA ILE A 98 -26.10 24.00 2.46
C ILE A 98 -26.93 23.11 3.40
N GLU A 99 -28.24 23.02 3.14
CA GLU A 99 -29.19 22.22 3.94
C GLU A 99 -29.08 20.72 3.63
N ASP A 100 -28.90 20.36 2.35
CA ASP A 100 -28.76 18.97 1.91
C ASP A 100 -27.65 18.84 0.84
N ALA A 101 -26.67 17.96 1.08
CA ALA A 101 -25.58 17.68 0.15
C ALA A 101 -25.64 16.23 -0.37
N TYR A 102 -25.95 16.07 -1.65
CA TYR A 102 -25.96 14.77 -2.33
C TYR A 102 -24.70 14.59 -3.18
N GLY A 103 -23.82 13.67 -2.78
CA GLY A 103 -22.46 13.52 -3.30
C GLY A 103 -21.70 12.38 -2.60
N PHE A 104 -20.47 12.66 -2.16
CA PHE A 104 -19.62 11.72 -1.44
C PHE A 104 -19.23 12.29 -0.08
N SER A 105 -19.53 11.55 0.98
CA SER A 105 -19.09 11.86 2.33
C SER A 105 -17.68 11.31 2.57
N LEU A 106 -16.81 12.21 3.02
CA LEU A 106 -15.45 11.96 3.48
C LEU A 106 -15.39 11.68 5.00
N ALA A 107 -16.54 11.59 5.67
CA ALA A 107 -16.61 11.29 7.11
C ALA A 107 -15.84 10.02 7.51
N PRO A 108 -15.81 8.93 6.72
CA PRO A 108 -15.01 7.76 7.06
C PRO A 108 -13.51 8.05 7.18
N LEU A 109 -12.98 9.02 6.42
CA LEU A 109 -11.57 9.42 6.50
C LEU A 109 -11.21 9.99 7.87
N LEU A 110 -12.16 10.66 8.54
CA LEU A 110 -11.97 11.16 9.89
C LEU A 110 -12.20 10.05 10.91
N ALA A 111 -13.31 9.33 10.79
CA ALA A 111 -13.72 8.31 11.77
C ALA A 111 -12.75 7.10 11.83
N ARG A 112 -12.19 6.70 10.68
CA ARG A 112 -11.30 5.54 10.53
C ARG A 112 -9.83 5.92 10.36
N ALA A 113 -9.46 7.18 10.63
CA ALA A 113 -8.09 7.66 10.45
C ALA A 113 -7.06 6.78 11.19
N GLY A 114 -7.35 6.38 12.42
CA GLY A 114 -6.47 5.50 13.21
C GLY A 114 -6.35 4.09 12.63
N GLU A 115 -7.43 3.54 12.10
CA GLU A 115 -7.43 2.23 11.45
C GLU A 115 -6.56 2.24 10.18
N PHE A 116 -6.71 3.25 9.32
CA PHE A 116 -5.89 3.40 8.13
C PHE A 116 -4.41 3.57 8.47
N ALA A 117 -4.09 4.37 9.50
CA ALA A 117 -2.72 4.55 9.97
C ALA A 117 -2.12 3.22 10.48
N SER A 118 -2.88 2.42 11.24
CA SER A 118 -2.43 1.09 11.70
C SER A 118 -2.15 0.16 10.52
N LEU A 119 -3.07 0.08 9.54
CA LEU A 119 -2.88 -0.74 8.35
C LEU A 119 -1.64 -0.31 7.55
N ALA A 120 -1.40 0.99 7.42
CA ALA A 120 -0.22 1.52 6.73
C ALA A 120 1.08 1.13 7.47
N GLN A 121 1.08 1.23 8.80
CA GLN A 121 2.21 0.82 9.64
C GLN A 121 2.50 -0.67 9.52
N ASP A 122 1.48 -1.52 9.53
CA ASP A 122 1.64 -2.97 9.38
C ASP A 122 2.25 -3.34 8.02
N VAL A 123 1.76 -2.72 6.94
CA VAL A 123 2.32 -2.92 5.59
C VAL A 123 3.78 -2.44 5.52
N ALA A 124 4.08 -1.27 6.10
CA ALA A 124 5.44 -0.75 6.13
C ALA A 124 6.39 -1.65 6.94
N ALA A 125 5.92 -2.20 8.06
CA ALA A 125 6.68 -3.13 8.90
C ALA A 125 6.96 -4.45 8.17
N GLU A 126 5.96 -5.01 7.48
CA GLU A 126 6.11 -6.23 6.68
C GLU A 126 7.13 -6.05 5.55
N GLN A 127 7.02 -4.96 4.79
CA GLN A 127 7.98 -4.65 3.73
C GLN A 127 9.40 -4.40 4.29
N ARG A 128 9.50 -3.76 5.46
CA ARG A 128 10.80 -3.54 6.12
C ARG A 128 11.43 -4.87 6.52
N ARG A 129 10.67 -5.78 7.13
CA ARG A 129 11.14 -7.13 7.48
C ARG A 129 11.64 -7.87 6.25
N PHE A 130 10.85 -7.86 5.17
CA PHE A 130 11.24 -8.47 3.90
C PHE A 130 12.57 -7.93 3.36
N ARG A 131 12.73 -6.60 3.32
CA ARG A 131 13.99 -5.97 2.87
C ARG A 131 15.17 -6.36 3.76
N ILE A 132 15.04 -6.25 5.07
CA ILE A 132 16.12 -6.59 6.01
C ILE A 132 16.54 -8.06 5.86
N THR A 133 15.60 -9.00 5.81
CA THR A 133 15.93 -10.42 5.64
C THR A 133 16.59 -10.68 4.30
N LYS A 134 16.10 -10.07 3.21
CA LYS A 134 16.71 -10.19 1.89
C LYS A 134 18.14 -9.65 1.84
N ASP A 135 18.37 -8.49 2.47
CA ASP A 135 19.69 -7.87 2.53
C ASP A 135 20.65 -8.75 3.33
N ARG A 136 20.22 -9.27 4.48
CA ARG A 136 21.00 -10.24 5.27
C ARG A 136 21.36 -11.49 4.47
N LEU A 137 20.39 -12.11 3.80
CA LEU A 137 20.64 -13.27 2.95
C LEU A 137 21.66 -12.97 1.85
N THR A 138 21.58 -11.78 1.26
CA THR A 138 22.52 -11.34 0.22
C THR A 138 23.94 -11.22 0.77
N ILE A 139 24.09 -10.67 1.97
CA ILE A 139 25.38 -10.51 2.65
C ILE A 139 25.97 -11.88 3.00
N VAL A 140 25.25 -12.69 3.78
CA VAL A 140 25.76 -14.00 4.24
C VAL A 140 26.11 -14.89 3.06
N ARG A 141 25.29 -14.93 2.01
CA ARG A 141 25.59 -15.69 0.79
C ARG A 141 26.88 -15.24 0.12
N ARG A 142 27.15 -13.93 0.09
CA ARG A 142 28.38 -13.40 -0.50
C ARG A 142 29.59 -13.79 0.36
N ASP A 143 29.45 -13.74 1.68
CA ASP A 143 30.51 -14.07 2.62
C ASP A 143 30.85 -15.55 2.56
N VAL A 144 29.86 -16.45 2.60
CA VAL A 144 30.05 -17.91 2.41
C VAL A 144 30.75 -18.20 1.08
N ARG A 145 30.28 -17.62 -0.02
CA ARG A 145 30.93 -17.80 -1.33
C ARG A 145 32.40 -17.37 -1.28
N LYS A 146 32.70 -16.24 -0.66
CA LYS A 146 34.08 -15.75 -0.53
C LYS A 146 34.94 -16.68 0.32
N LEU A 147 34.42 -17.17 1.45
CA LEU A 147 35.12 -18.12 2.33
C LEU A 147 35.45 -19.41 1.58
N ILE A 148 34.48 -19.99 0.87
CA ILE A 148 34.70 -21.21 0.08
C ILE A 148 35.77 -20.98 -0.99
N THR A 149 35.70 -19.87 -1.75
CA THR A 149 36.71 -19.54 -2.76
C THR A 149 38.10 -19.44 -2.16
N VAL A 150 38.28 -18.70 -1.06
CA VAL A 150 39.58 -18.56 -0.39
C VAL A 150 40.06 -19.90 0.16
N GLY A 151 39.18 -20.67 0.79
CA GLY A 151 39.50 -21.97 1.36
C GLY A 151 40.02 -22.96 0.32
N MET A 152 39.42 -22.96 -0.87
CA MET A 152 39.86 -23.78 -2.00
C MET A 152 41.16 -23.26 -2.64
N GLU A 153 41.28 -21.96 -2.88
CA GLU A 153 42.44 -21.36 -3.55
C GLU A 153 43.73 -21.46 -2.70
N GLU A 154 43.60 -21.22 -1.39
CA GLU A 154 44.72 -21.25 -0.45
C GLU A 154 44.95 -22.65 0.17
N ASN A 155 44.16 -23.66 -0.25
CA ASN A 155 44.22 -25.04 0.23
C ASN A 155 44.21 -25.14 1.78
N LEU A 156 43.30 -24.38 2.40
CA LEU A 156 43.14 -24.35 3.86
C LEU A 156 42.58 -25.68 4.36
N ALA A 157 42.87 -26.02 5.62
CA ALA A 157 42.30 -27.22 6.24
C ALA A 157 40.77 -27.13 6.33
N GLY A 158 40.06 -28.15 5.82
CA GLY A 158 38.60 -28.23 5.81
C GLY A 158 38.06 -29.00 4.60
N ASP A 159 36.81 -29.45 4.67
CA ASP A 159 36.12 -30.06 3.52
C ASP A 159 35.40 -29.00 2.68
N TRP A 160 36.18 -28.20 1.97
CA TRP A 160 35.64 -27.12 1.13
C TRP A 160 34.79 -27.64 -0.03
N ILE A 161 34.99 -28.88 -0.47
CA ILE A 161 34.20 -29.51 -1.54
C ILE A 161 32.79 -29.78 -1.02
N ALA A 162 32.65 -30.33 0.19
CA ALA A 162 31.35 -30.47 0.83
C ALA A 162 30.65 -29.11 1.02
N ALA A 163 31.37 -28.10 1.50
CA ALA A 163 30.82 -26.75 1.68
C ALA A 163 30.32 -26.13 0.35
N GLU A 164 31.07 -26.26 -0.75
CA GLU A 164 30.64 -25.82 -2.09
C GLU A 164 29.40 -26.57 -2.57
N THR A 165 29.33 -27.88 -2.33
CA THR A 165 28.17 -28.71 -2.70
C THR A 165 26.92 -28.22 -1.97
N CYS A 166 27.00 -28.04 -0.65
CA CYS A 166 25.91 -27.50 0.16
C CYS A 166 25.51 -26.10 -0.29
N PHE A 167 26.47 -25.21 -0.58
CA PHE A 167 26.16 -23.87 -1.07
C PHE A 167 25.36 -23.90 -2.37
N VAL A 168 25.78 -24.71 -3.34
CA VAL A 168 25.12 -24.82 -4.65
C VAL A 168 23.71 -25.37 -4.50
N GLU A 169 23.51 -26.36 -3.62
CA GLU A 169 22.18 -26.89 -3.32
C GLU A 169 21.25 -25.83 -2.71
N ILE A 170 21.71 -25.08 -1.70
CA ILE A 170 20.91 -24.02 -1.06
C ILE A 170 20.51 -22.96 -2.09
N VAL A 171 21.47 -22.45 -2.87
CA VAL A 171 21.20 -21.41 -3.89
C VAL A 171 20.30 -21.95 -5.00
N GLY A 172 20.43 -23.22 -5.37
CA GLY A 172 19.57 -23.88 -6.36
C GLY A 172 18.10 -23.93 -5.97
N ARG A 173 17.78 -23.85 -4.67
CA ARG A 173 16.39 -23.82 -4.15
C ARG A 173 15.76 -22.44 -4.12
N PHE A 174 16.48 -21.37 -4.48
CA PHE A 174 15.94 -20.02 -4.40
C PHE A 174 14.82 -19.78 -5.41
N VAL A 175 13.64 -19.41 -4.89
CA VAL A 175 12.47 -19.05 -5.70
C VAL A 175 12.59 -17.66 -6.31
N ARG A 176 12.06 -17.50 -7.53
CA ARG A 176 12.09 -16.23 -8.30
C ARG A 176 11.30 -15.10 -7.64
N HIS A 177 10.20 -15.44 -6.96
CA HIS A 177 9.32 -14.52 -6.24
C HIS A 177 9.17 -14.99 -4.79
N PRO A 178 10.20 -14.81 -3.95
CA PRO A 178 10.18 -15.34 -2.60
C PRO A 178 9.18 -14.59 -1.73
N THR A 179 8.50 -15.34 -0.86
CA THR A 179 7.79 -14.79 0.30
C THR A 179 8.78 -14.46 1.42
N LEU A 180 8.32 -13.78 2.47
CA LEU A 180 9.15 -13.55 3.65
C LEU A 180 9.61 -14.88 4.28
N GLN A 181 8.75 -15.89 4.28
CA GLN A 181 9.08 -17.20 4.85
C GLN A 181 10.18 -17.89 4.04
N ASP A 182 10.12 -17.83 2.71
CA ASP A 182 11.16 -18.40 1.85
C ASP A 182 12.52 -17.75 2.08
N LEU A 183 12.53 -16.42 2.30
CA LEU A 183 13.77 -15.68 2.63
C LEU A 183 14.32 -16.05 3.99
N ILE A 184 13.47 -16.25 4.99
CA ILE A 184 13.89 -16.67 6.34
C ILE A 184 14.51 -18.07 6.27
N SER A 185 13.82 -19.03 5.66
CA SER A 185 14.34 -20.40 5.52
C SER A 185 15.67 -20.43 4.74
N SER A 186 15.77 -19.67 3.65
CA SER A 186 17.02 -19.55 2.88
C SER A 186 18.16 -18.90 3.68
N LEU A 187 17.83 -17.92 4.53
CA LEU A 187 18.81 -17.25 5.39
C LEU A 187 19.31 -18.19 6.49
N ASP A 188 18.42 -18.97 7.11
CA ASP A 188 18.78 -19.90 8.16
C ASP A 188 19.72 -21.00 7.63
N GLU A 189 19.39 -21.59 6.47
CA GLU A 189 20.27 -22.57 5.80
C GLU A 189 21.64 -21.99 5.44
N MET A 190 21.67 -20.78 4.88
CA MET A 190 22.92 -20.13 4.49
C MET A 190 23.75 -19.69 5.71
N SER A 191 23.10 -19.34 6.82
CA SER A 191 23.78 -18.97 8.07
C SER A 191 24.39 -20.20 8.74
N LEU A 192 23.70 -21.35 8.70
CA LEU A 192 24.26 -22.61 9.19
C LEU A 192 25.55 -22.97 8.44
N LEU A 193 25.54 -22.88 7.11
CA LEU A 193 26.73 -23.12 6.29
C LEU A 193 27.85 -22.09 6.53
N HIS A 194 27.51 -20.89 7.01
CA HIS A 194 28.51 -19.87 7.36
C HIS A 194 29.18 -20.12 8.72
N GLU A 195 28.52 -20.85 9.62
CA GLU A 195 29.02 -21.16 10.95
C GLU A 195 29.84 -22.46 11.02
N GLU A 196 29.69 -23.34 10.03
CA GLU A 196 30.51 -24.55 9.81
C GLU A 196 31.91 -24.26 9.27
#